data_AF-A0A0G0AC03-F1
#
_entry.id   AF-A0A0G0AC03-F1
#
_cell.length_a   1.000
_cell.length_b   1.000
_cell.length_c   1.000
_cell.angle_alpha   90.00
_cell.angle_beta   90.00
_cell.angle_gamma   90.00
#
_symmetry.space_group_name_H-M   'P 1'
#
loop_
_entity.id
_entity.type
_entity.pdbx_description
1 polymer ?
#
loop_
_entity_poly.entity_id
_entity_poly.type
_entity_poly.pdbx_seq_one_letter_code
_entity_poly.pdbx_strand_id
1 'polypeptide(L)'
;CPHHKNCWALGLLRGQELEPQISDQLQLYATHFNRELDLSTVELPERTKEQEQEFTRLLIIDKKLATEEAYQACKKQFPCYHYQENKPLDQLIDPEQEERNPQTQGSYAIWVEDSQNAPERNANLSANQIKERKLQTMTLRERLYDELYHWDKNSSNPDQTQRHLDSTNTYTHCSGSRIVGGLLPYVYWYSFAREMYVTWYHSGPRDGRLRARSVVSCQS
;
A
#
# COMPACT_ATOMS: atom_id res chain seq x y z
N CYS A 1 -14.48 -15.67 19.44
CA CYS A 1 -14.13 -14.82 18.29
C CYS A 1 -14.51 -15.55 17.02
N PRO A 2 -15.44 -15.03 16.19
CA PRO A 2 -15.66 -15.61 14.88
C PRO A 2 -14.50 -15.17 14.00
N HIS A 3 -13.56 -16.08 13.72
CA HIS A 3 -12.53 -15.85 12.71
C HIS A 3 -13.21 -15.63 11.35
N HIS A 4 -12.75 -14.65 10.58
CA HIS A 4 -13.17 -14.54 9.19
C HIS A 4 -12.76 -15.82 8.44
N LYS A 5 -13.61 -16.31 7.54
CA LYS A 5 -13.26 -17.49 6.74
C LYS A 5 -11.97 -17.17 5.96
N ASN A 6 -11.01 -18.10 6.00
CA ASN A 6 -9.72 -18.03 5.29
C ASN A 6 -8.68 -17.05 5.87
N CYS A 7 -8.64 -16.88 7.20
CA CYS A 7 -7.58 -16.12 7.86
C CYS A 7 -7.05 -16.83 9.12
N TRP A 8 -5.78 -16.60 9.43
CA TRP A 8 -5.11 -17.13 10.62
C TRP A 8 -4.74 -16.00 11.57
N ALA A 9 -4.83 -16.21 12.89
CA ALA A 9 -4.31 -15.24 13.85
C ALA A 9 -2.78 -15.14 13.71
N LEU A 10 -2.27 -13.96 13.36
CA LEU A 10 -0.84 -13.75 13.10
C LEU A 10 0.01 -14.07 14.35
N GLY A 11 -0.50 -13.75 15.54
CA GLY A 11 0.16 -14.05 16.81
C GLY A 11 0.39 -15.54 17.11
N LEU A 12 -0.23 -16.45 16.34
CA LEU A 12 -0.08 -17.90 16.47
C LEU A 12 0.75 -18.55 15.35
N LEU A 13 1.08 -17.79 14.29
CA LEU A 13 1.84 -18.29 13.15
C LEU A 13 3.34 -18.02 13.38
N ARG A 14 4.09 -19.10 13.62
CA ARG A 14 5.55 -19.11 13.56
C ARG A 14 6.01 -19.96 12.39
N GLY A 15 6.78 -19.37 11.48
CA GLY A 15 7.34 -20.04 10.31
C GLY A 15 8.52 -19.25 9.74
N GLN A 16 9.53 -19.95 9.17
CA GLN A 16 10.80 -19.33 8.75
C GLN A 16 10.65 -18.18 7.74
N GLU A 17 9.61 -18.19 6.91
CA GLU A 17 9.37 -17.16 5.88
C GLU A 17 8.71 -15.89 6.45
N LEU A 18 7.87 -16.03 7.49
CA LEU A 18 7.10 -14.91 8.06
C LEU A 18 7.91 -14.11 9.07
N GLU A 19 8.77 -14.77 9.85
CA GLU A 19 9.53 -14.12 10.93
C GLU A 19 10.37 -12.91 10.45
N PRO A 20 11.12 -12.99 9.33
CA PRO A 20 11.87 -11.83 8.84
C PRO A 20 10.94 -10.66 8.48
N GLN A 21 9.84 -10.93 7.78
CA GLN A 21 8.91 -9.89 7.36
C GLN A 21 8.21 -9.26 8.56
N ILE A 22 7.80 -10.04 9.55
CA ILE A 22 7.24 -9.51 10.81
C ILE A 22 8.27 -8.64 11.53
N SER A 23 9.52 -9.09 11.64
CA SER A 23 10.59 -8.30 12.24
C SER A 23 10.82 -6.98 11.49
N ASP A 24 10.78 -7.00 10.16
CA ASP A 24 10.90 -5.81 9.34
C ASP A 24 9.74 -4.82 9.60
N GLN A 25 8.51 -5.31 9.71
CA GLN A 25 7.35 -4.48 10.05
C GLN A 25 7.51 -3.85 11.44
N LEU A 26 7.89 -4.63 12.45
CA LEU A 26 8.14 -4.11 13.81
C LEU A 26 9.22 -3.00 13.80
N GLN A 27 10.32 -3.22 13.09
CA GLN A 27 11.42 -2.26 12.99
C GLN A 27 11.00 -0.98 12.25
N LEU A 28 10.22 -1.11 11.17
CA LEU A 28 9.70 0.01 10.40
C LEU A 28 8.81 0.90 11.29
N TYR A 29 7.91 0.30 12.08
CA TYR A 29 7.07 1.06 13.02
C TYR A 29 7.88 1.75 14.13
N ALA A 30 8.86 1.07 14.71
CA ALA A 30 9.73 1.66 15.71
C ALA A 30 10.53 2.85 15.12
N THR A 31 11.04 2.70 13.90
CA THR A 31 11.94 3.68 13.26
C THR A 31 11.20 4.92 12.78
N HIS A 32 10.09 4.75 12.07
CA HIS A 32 9.44 5.86 11.36
C HIS A 32 8.24 6.44 12.09
N PHE A 33 7.58 5.64 12.92
CA PHE A 33 6.36 6.03 13.64
C PHE A 33 6.57 6.11 15.17
N ASN A 34 7.74 5.71 15.68
CA ASN A 34 8.04 5.65 17.12
C ASN A 34 6.92 4.92 17.90
N ARG A 35 6.46 3.79 17.35
CA ARG A 35 5.30 3.05 17.83
C ARG A 35 5.59 1.56 17.85
N GLU A 36 5.13 0.87 18.89
CA GLU A 36 5.06 -0.59 18.90
C GLU A 36 3.84 -1.07 18.12
N LEU A 37 4.05 -1.98 17.18
CA LEU A 37 2.97 -2.56 16.39
C LEU A 37 2.32 -3.72 17.16
N ASP A 38 1.04 -3.58 17.47
CA ASP A 38 0.24 -4.61 18.15
C ASP A 38 -0.28 -5.63 17.13
N LEU A 39 0.27 -6.85 17.20
CA LEU A 39 -0.07 -7.96 16.32
C LEU A 39 -1.18 -8.87 16.89
N SER A 40 -1.63 -8.64 18.13
CA SER A 40 -2.53 -9.57 18.84
C SER A 40 -3.87 -9.79 18.15
N THR A 41 -4.35 -8.80 17.39
CA THR A 41 -5.64 -8.85 16.67
C THR A 41 -5.47 -8.93 15.16
N VAL A 42 -4.24 -8.98 14.65
CA VAL A 42 -4.00 -9.01 13.20
C VAL A 42 -4.24 -10.42 12.68
N GLU A 43 -5.14 -10.54 11.71
CA GLU A 43 -5.37 -11.76 10.96
C GLU A 43 -4.55 -11.74 9.66
N LEU A 44 -3.86 -12.84 9.37
CA LEU A 44 -3.11 -13.04 8.14
C LEU A 44 -4.03 -13.63 7.06
N PRO A 45 -4.15 -12.98 5.89
CA PRO A 45 -4.94 -13.52 4.79
C PRO A 45 -4.34 -14.82 4.26
N GLU A 46 -5.17 -15.85 4.06
CA GLU A 46 -4.77 -17.04 3.32
C GLU A 46 -4.53 -16.73 1.84
N ARG A 47 -3.54 -17.40 1.27
CA ARG A 47 -3.18 -17.33 -0.16
C ARG A 47 -3.40 -18.71 -0.78
N THR A 48 -3.89 -18.78 -2.02
CA THR A 48 -3.79 -20.01 -2.82
C THR A 48 -2.32 -20.30 -3.16
N LYS A 49 -2.01 -21.51 -3.64
CA LYS A 49 -0.64 -21.88 -4.04
C LYS A 49 -0.05 -20.95 -5.11
N GLU A 50 -0.89 -20.48 -6.02
CA GLU A 50 -0.50 -19.51 -7.05
C GLU A 50 -0.24 -18.13 -6.41
N GLN A 51 -1.10 -17.70 -5.48
CA GLN A 51 -0.92 -16.44 -4.77
C GLN A 51 0.29 -16.44 -3.83
N GLU A 52 0.70 -17.58 -3.28
CA GLU A 52 1.93 -17.70 -2.49
C GLU A 52 3.18 -17.37 -3.30
N GLN A 53 3.16 -17.63 -4.62
CA GLN A 53 4.27 -17.31 -5.52
C GLN A 53 4.26 -15.85 -5.99
N GLU A 54 3.08 -15.23 -6.06
CA GLU A 54 2.89 -13.88 -6.61
C GLU A 54 2.91 -12.79 -5.52
N PHE A 55 2.24 -13.01 -4.39
CA PHE A 55 2.02 -12.01 -3.35
C PHE A 55 2.91 -12.29 -2.15
N THR A 56 4.21 -12.09 -2.29
CA THR A 56 5.23 -12.53 -1.32
C THR A 56 5.56 -11.52 -0.23
N ARG A 57 5.20 -10.24 -0.41
CA ARG A 57 5.49 -9.17 0.55
C ARG A 57 4.30 -8.94 1.49
N LEU A 58 4.53 -9.10 2.79
CA LEU A 58 3.57 -8.83 3.85
C LEU A 58 3.63 -7.36 4.25
N LEU A 59 2.48 -6.71 4.32
CA LEU A 59 2.32 -5.38 4.94
C LEU A 59 1.33 -5.47 6.09
N ILE A 60 1.64 -4.82 7.21
CA ILE A 60 0.76 -4.76 8.39
C ILE A 60 0.41 -3.29 8.67
N ILE A 61 -0.86 -2.96 8.56
CA ILE A 61 -1.39 -1.60 8.75
C ILE A 61 -2.00 -1.52 10.14
N ASP A 62 -1.41 -0.68 11.00
CA ASP A 62 -1.87 -0.42 12.36
C ASP A 62 -3.16 0.40 12.35
N LYS A 63 -4.08 0.10 13.27
CA LYS A 63 -5.36 0.79 13.44
C LYS A 63 -5.23 2.32 13.62
N LYS A 64 -4.09 2.79 14.11
CA LYS A 64 -3.81 4.21 14.34
C LYS A 64 -2.99 4.86 13.23
N LEU A 65 -2.57 4.12 12.20
CA LEU A 65 -1.79 4.70 11.10
C LEU A 65 -2.70 5.56 10.21
N ALA A 66 -2.50 6.88 10.29
CA ALA A 66 -3.16 7.84 9.41
C ALA A 66 -2.48 7.88 8.03
N THR A 67 -3.21 8.28 6.98
CA THR A 67 -2.61 8.40 5.64
C THR A 67 -1.60 9.52 5.57
N GLU A 68 -1.88 10.64 6.26
CA GLU A 68 -0.95 11.75 6.40
C GLU A 68 0.31 11.33 7.16
N GLU A 69 0.17 10.50 8.20
CA GLU A 69 1.30 10.00 8.97
C GLU A 69 2.26 9.17 8.09
N ALA A 70 1.72 8.28 7.25
CA ALA A 70 2.51 7.51 6.28
C ALA A 70 3.21 8.42 5.26
N TYR A 71 2.52 9.43 4.73
CA TYR A 71 3.11 10.41 3.80
C TYR A 71 4.24 11.22 4.43
N GLN A 72 4.04 11.70 5.67
CA GLN A 72 5.07 12.46 6.39
C GLN A 72 6.29 11.59 6.72
N ALA A 73 6.10 10.30 6.98
CA ALA A 73 7.21 9.36 7.14
C ALA A 73 8.05 9.25 5.86
N CYS A 74 7.41 9.09 4.69
CA CYS A 74 8.11 9.14 3.39
C CYS A 74 8.84 10.48 3.20
N LYS A 75 8.18 11.60 3.49
CA LYS A 75 8.73 12.95 3.32
C LYS A 75 9.97 13.23 4.19
N LYS A 76 10.10 12.56 5.34
CA LYS A 76 11.32 12.65 6.17
C LYS A 76 12.52 11.94 5.53
N GLN A 77 12.28 10.95 4.68
CA GLN A 77 13.33 10.14 4.06
C GLN A 77 13.75 10.66 2.69
N PHE A 78 12.81 11.17 1.91
CA PHE A 78 13.04 11.63 0.54
C PHE A 78 12.04 12.72 0.11
N PRO A 79 12.35 13.52 -0.92
CA PRO A 79 11.45 14.55 -1.42
C PRO A 79 10.09 13.97 -1.83
N CYS A 80 9.03 14.67 -1.43
CA CYS A 80 7.65 14.28 -1.71
C CYS A 80 6.83 15.51 -2.09
N TYR A 81 5.98 15.34 -3.09
CA TYR A 81 4.99 16.32 -3.52
C TYR A 81 3.58 15.73 -3.38
N HIS A 82 2.61 16.53 -2.96
CA HIS A 82 1.21 16.19 -3.17
C HIS A 82 0.39 17.40 -3.59
N TYR A 83 -0.66 17.15 -4.38
CA TYR A 83 -1.44 18.16 -5.09
C TYR A 83 -2.19 19.21 -4.24
N GLN A 84 -2.19 19.10 -2.91
CA GLN A 84 -2.93 19.98 -1.97
C GLN A 84 -2.08 20.27 -0.73
N GLU A 85 -0.93 20.94 -0.90
CA GLU A 85 0.07 21.16 0.18
C GLU A 85 -0.47 21.71 1.51
N ASN A 86 -1.60 22.44 1.48
CA ASN A 86 -2.21 23.05 2.66
C ASN A 86 -3.25 22.16 3.37
N LYS A 87 -3.46 20.91 2.93
CA LYS A 87 -4.44 20.00 3.52
C LYS A 87 -3.85 18.62 3.77
N PRO A 88 -4.03 18.04 4.97
CA PRO A 88 -3.59 16.67 5.21
C PRO A 88 -4.36 15.68 4.32
N LEU A 89 -3.70 14.61 3.88
CA LEU A 89 -4.28 13.60 2.99
C LEU A 89 -5.54 12.95 3.59
N ASP A 90 -5.61 12.79 4.91
CA ASP A 90 -6.77 12.24 5.60
C ASP A 90 -8.04 13.09 5.44
N GLN A 91 -7.93 14.40 5.11
CA GLN A 91 -9.09 15.24 4.78
C GLN A 91 -9.49 15.16 3.30
N LEU A 92 -8.63 14.61 2.45
CA LEU A 92 -8.86 14.50 1.02
C LEU A 92 -9.46 13.15 0.65
N ILE A 93 -9.18 12.10 1.44
CA ILE A 93 -9.70 10.75 1.24
C ILE A 93 -11.10 10.64 1.83
N ASP A 94 -12.01 10.00 1.10
CA ASP A 94 -13.34 9.69 1.57
C ASP A 94 -13.32 8.39 2.40
N PRO A 95 -13.49 8.45 3.73
CA PRO A 95 -13.37 7.28 4.59
C PRO A 95 -14.46 6.23 4.35
N GLU A 96 -15.60 6.61 3.75
CA GLU A 96 -16.71 5.69 3.42
C GLU A 96 -16.47 4.94 2.10
N GLN A 97 -15.45 5.34 1.34
CA GLN A 97 -15.06 4.74 0.06
C GLN A 97 -13.67 4.10 0.11
N GLU A 98 -13.08 3.98 1.31
CA GLU A 98 -11.87 3.19 1.55
C GLU A 98 -12.23 1.70 1.59
N GLU A 99 -11.60 0.92 0.72
CA GLU A 99 -11.75 -0.54 0.68
C GLU A 99 -11.26 -1.17 2.00
N ARG A 100 -10.20 -0.59 2.59
CA ARG A 100 -9.69 -0.97 3.90
C ARG A 100 -9.40 0.27 4.75
N ASN A 101 -10.12 0.40 5.86
CA ASN A 101 -10.01 1.52 6.78
C ASN A 101 -9.62 1.04 8.19
N PRO A 102 -8.36 1.27 8.63
CA PRO A 102 -7.86 0.81 9.92
C PRO A 102 -8.61 1.41 11.11
N GLN A 103 -9.26 2.57 10.94
CA GLN A 103 -10.02 3.22 12.00
C GLN A 103 -11.34 2.50 12.32
N THR A 104 -11.94 1.84 11.32
CA THR A 104 -13.21 1.12 11.47
C THR A 104 -13.04 -0.39 11.52
N GLN A 105 -11.99 -0.92 10.87
CA GLN A 105 -11.72 -2.36 10.77
C GLN A 105 -10.64 -2.87 11.73
N GLY A 106 -9.92 -1.97 12.40
CA GLY A 106 -8.78 -2.33 13.25
C GLY A 106 -7.50 -2.57 12.44
N SER A 107 -6.46 -3.09 13.11
CA SER A 107 -5.18 -3.39 12.45
C SER A 107 -5.35 -4.60 11.55
N TYR A 108 -4.77 -4.57 10.35
CA TYR A 108 -4.94 -5.63 9.35
C TYR A 108 -3.65 -5.91 8.59
N ALA A 109 -3.57 -7.10 7.99
CA ALA A 109 -2.48 -7.50 7.12
C ALA A 109 -2.97 -7.67 5.68
N ILE A 110 -2.07 -7.38 4.72
CA ILE A 110 -2.26 -7.66 3.30
C ILE A 110 -1.01 -8.29 2.72
N TRP A 111 -1.20 -9.12 1.71
CA TRP A 111 -0.12 -9.58 0.84
C TRP A 111 -0.10 -8.79 -0.45
N VAL A 112 1.08 -8.33 -0.84
CA VAL A 112 1.32 -7.60 -2.09
C VAL A 112 2.42 -8.27 -2.89
N GLU A 113 2.45 -8.02 -4.19
CA GLU A 113 3.54 -8.46 -5.05
C GLU A 113 4.83 -7.70 -4.73
N ASP A 114 5.93 -8.43 -4.51
CA ASP A 114 7.26 -7.86 -4.25
C ASP A 114 7.92 -7.39 -5.56
N SER A 115 7.31 -6.41 -6.22
CA SER A 115 7.80 -5.84 -7.47
C SER A 115 7.95 -4.33 -7.39
N GLN A 116 9.02 -3.82 -8.00
CA GLN A 116 9.30 -2.39 -8.03
C GLN A 116 8.17 -1.61 -8.69
N ASN A 117 7.62 -2.10 -9.80
CA ASN A 117 6.55 -1.45 -10.54
C ASN A 117 5.27 -2.23 -10.41
N ALA A 118 4.15 -1.53 -10.36
CA ALA A 118 2.85 -2.18 -10.41
C ALA A 118 2.73 -3.11 -11.64
N PRO A 119 2.06 -4.27 -11.48
CA PRO A 119 2.18 -5.36 -12.42
C PRO A 119 1.58 -5.03 -13.79
N GLU A 120 2.28 -5.44 -14.85
CA GLU A 120 1.88 -5.12 -16.23
C GLU A 120 0.53 -5.74 -16.62
N ARG A 121 0.16 -6.89 -16.03
CA ARG A 121 -1.16 -7.52 -16.23
C ARG A 121 -2.34 -6.62 -15.82
N ASN A 122 -2.09 -5.62 -14.96
CA ASN A 122 -3.07 -4.63 -14.53
C ASN A 122 -2.97 -3.29 -15.28
N ALA A 123 -2.17 -3.20 -16.34
CA ALA A 123 -2.07 -2.00 -17.17
C ALA A 123 -3.36 -1.72 -17.95
N ASN A 124 -3.61 -0.44 -18.24
CA ASN A 124 -4.78 0.04 -18.99
C ASN A 124 -6.14 -0.30 -18.37
N LEU A 125 -6.20 -0.64 -17.08
CA LEU A 125 -7.47 -0.87 -16.39
C LEU A 125 -7.96 0.45 -15.76
N SER A 126 -9.21 0.83 -16.06
CA SER A 126 -9.87 1.90 -15.31
C SER A 126 -10.35 1.40 -13.95
N ALA A 127 -10.63 2.30 -13.00
CA ALA A 127 -11.22 1.90 -11.72
C ALA A 127 -12.55 1.14 -11.87
N ASN A 128 -13.34 1.47 -12.88
CA ASN A 128 -14.58 0.74 -13.17
C ASN A 128 -14.29 -0.70 -13.57
N GLN A 129 -13.28 -0.94 -14.41
CA GLN A 129 -12.88 -2.30 -14.79
C GLN A 129 -12.28 -3.08 -13.62
N ILE A 130 -11.50 -2.42 -12.76
CA ILE A 130 -10.96 -3.02 -11.53
C ILE A 130 -12.13 -3.49 -10.65
N LYS A 131 -13.15 -2.63 -10.46
CA LYS A 131 -14.37 -2.96 -9.70
C LYS A 131 -15.18 -4.08 -10.36
N GLU A 132 -15.40 -4.03 -11.67
CA GLU A 132 -16.12 -5.07 -12.43
C GLU A 132 -15.43 -6.43 -12.32
N ARG A 133 -14.08 -6.44 -12.35
CA ARG A 133 -13.26 -7.64 -12.16
C ARG A 133 -13.12 -8.06 -10.70
N LYS A 134 -13.68 -7.29 -9.76
CA LYS A 134 -13.58 -7.52 -8.31
C LYS A 134 -12.13 -7.69 -7.83
N LEU A 135 -11.21 -6.94 -8.43
CA LEU A 135 -9.81 -6.92 -8.01
C LEU A 135 -9.71 -6.09 -6.72
N GLN A 136 -9.19 -6.70 -5.65
CA GLN A 136 -8.77 -5.96 -4.47
C GLN A 136 -7.44 -5.26 -4.78
N THR A 137 -7.37 -3.97 -4.52
CA THR A 137 -6.19 -3.16 -4.88
C THR A 137 -5.78 -2.26 -3.74
N MET A 138 -4.52 -1.84 -3.71
CA MET A 138 -4.01 -1.01 -2.63
C MET A 138 -4.81 0.28 -2.43
N THR A 139 -5.00 0.66 -1.17
CA THR A 139 -5.38 2.02 -0.77
C THR A 139 -4.17 2.96 -0.89
N LEU A 140 -4.40 4.27 -0.83
CA LEU A 140 -3.32 5.25 -0.81
C LEU A 140 -2.44 5.08 0.44
N ARG A 141 -3.04 4.82 1.60
CA ARG A 141 -2.32 4.56 2.85
C ARG A 141 -1.37 3.37 2.70
N GLU A 142 -1.87 2.27 2.15
CA GLU A 142 -1.08 1.06 1.92
C GLU A 142 0.08 1.34 0.95
N ARG A 143 -0.17 2.06 -0.15
CA ARG A 143 0.87 2.37 -1.14
C ARG A 143 1.98 3.27 -0.57
N LEU A 144 1.63 4.22 0.30
CA LEU A 144 2.60 5.07 1.00
C LEU A 144 3.43 4.26 2.00
N TYR A 145 2.78 3.39 2.77
CA TYR A 145 3.46 2.49 3.70
C TYR A 145 4.41 1.53 2.97
N ASP A 146 4.00 0.99 1.82
CA ASP A 146 4.83 0.12 0.98
C ASP A 146 6.02 0.86 0.34
N GLU A 147 5.90 2.15 0.02
CA GLU A 147 7.05 2.96 -0.40
C GLU A 147 8.11 3.00 0.69
N LEU A 148 7.69 3.26 1.92
CA LEU A 148 8.60 3.36 3.06
C LEU A 148 9.27 2.02 3.35
N TYR A 149 8.51 0.93 3.28
CA TYR A 149 9.06 -0.43 3.41
C TYR A 149 10.08 -0.73 2.32
N HIS A 150 9.76 -0.42 1.06
CA HIS A 150 10.69 -0.60 -0.07
C HIS A 150 11.95 0.26 0.08
N TRP A 151 11.80 1.51 0.54
CA TRP A 151 12.89 2.44 0.77
C TRP A 151 13.87 1.94 1.84
N ASP A 152 13.38 1.45 2.98
CA ASP A 152 14.25 0.92 4.04
C ASP A 152 15.15 -0.22 3.54
N LYS A 153 14.62 -1.05 2.64
CA LYS A 153 15.35 -2.15 2.02
C LYS A 153 16.32 -1.71 0.93
N ASN A 154 16.02 -0.62 0.22
CA ASN A 154 16.69 -0.28 -1.04
C ASN A 154 17.38 1.10 -1.06
N SER A 155 17.26 1.93 -0.03
CA SER A 155 17.79 3.31 0.02
C SER A 155 19.30 3.40 -0.28
N SER A 156 20.04 2.35 0.03
CA SER A 156 21.49 2.25 -0.20
C SER A 156 21.86 1.72 -1.60
N ASN A 157 20.87 1.37 -2.44
CA ASN A 157 21.14 0.83 -3.78
C ASN A 157 21.88 1.87 -4.63
N PRO A 158 23.00 1.51 -5.31
CA PRO A 158 23.73 2.45 -6.15
C PRO A 158 22.89 3.00 -7.31
N ASP A 159 21.95 2.22 -7.84
CA ASP A 159 20.97 2.69 -8.81
C ASP A 159 19.82 3.39 -8.08
N GLN A 160 19.74 4.72 -8.22
CA GLN A 160 18.67 5.52 -7.60
C GLN A 160 17.29 5.10 -8.07
N THR A 161 17.16 4.55 -9.28
CA THR A 161 15.87 4.08 -9.77
C THR A 161 15.38 2.91 -8.92
N GLN A 162 16.26 2.07 -8.38
CA GLN A 162 15.90 0.90 -7.57
C GLN A 162 15.44 1.25 -6.14
N ARG A 163 15.65 2.48 -5.69
CA ARG A 163 15.32 2.91 -4.32
C ARG A 163 13.84 3.18 -4.08
N HIS A 164 13.09 3.39 -5.15
CA HIS A 164 11.68 3.80 -5.11
C HIS A 164 10.81 2.83 -5.88
N LEU A 165 9.56 2.70 -5.45
CA LEU A 165 8.56 2.02 -6.24
C LEU A 165 8.11 2.91 -7.40
N ASP A 166 7.72 2.28 -8.51
CA ASP A 166 7.17 2.95 -9.69
C ASP A 166 8.12 3.99 -10.33
N SER A 167 9.42 3.71 -10.32
CA SER A 167 10.47 4.63 -10.82
C SER A 167 10.72 4.54 -12.34
N THR A 168 10.10 3.58 -13.03
CA THR A 168 10.28 3.36 -14.49
C THR A 168 9.07 3.84 -15.31
N ASN A 169 8.61 5.07 -15.09
CA ASN A 169 7.46 5.67 -15.79
C ASN A 169 6.14 4.87 -15.65
N THR A 170 5.97 4.16 -14.54
CA THR A 170 4.70 3.55 -14.15
C THR A 170 4.11 4.33 -12.99
N TYR A 171 2.81 4.21 -12.80
CA TYR A 171 2.07 4.94 -11.78
C TYR A 171 1.13 3.97 -11.06
N THR A 172 1.24 3.85 -9.74
CA THR A 172 0.31 3.01 -8.98
C THR A 172 -1.01 3.74 -8.81
N HIS A 173 -2.07 3.19 -9.42
CA HIS A 173 -3.43 3.64 -9.20
C HIS A 173 -3.98 3.01 -7.92
N CYS A 174 -4.24 3.84 -6.91
CA CYS A 174 -4.66 3.39 -5.58
C CYS A 174 -6.20 3.25 -5.55
N SER A 175 -6.73 2.31 -6.33
CA SER A 175 -8.17 2.13 -6.52
C SER A 175 -8.91 1.54 -5.31
N GLY A 176 -8.19 1.14 -4.26
CA GLY A 176 -8.78 0.88 -2.94
C GLY A 176 -9.21 2.17 -2.21
N SER A 177 -8.82 3.35 -2.73
CA SER A 177 -9.15 4.65 -2.17
C SER A 177 -9.97 5.50 -3.13
N ARG A 178 -10.77 6.42 -2.58
CA ARG A 178 -11.36 7.54 -3.34
C ARG A 178 -11.07 8.83 -2.60
N ILE A 179 -10.74 9.88 -3.35
CA ILE A 179 -10.76 11.22 -2.77
C ILE A 179 -12.19 11.77 -2.78
N VAL A 180 -12.49 12.72 -1.90
CA VAL A 180 -13.77 13.42 -1.84
C VAL A 180 -14.12 13.97 -3.23
N GLY A 181 -15.25 13.54 -3.80
CA GLY A 181 -15.63 13.82 -5.19
C GLY A 181 -15.42 12.65 -6.16
N GLY A 182 -14.94 11.50 -5.70
CA GLY A 182 -14.93 10.23 -6.44
C GLY A 182 -13.73 10.04 -7.38
N LEU A 183 -12.75 10.93 -7.33
CA LEU A 183 -11.49 10.81 -8.07
C LEU A 183 -10.55 9.83 -7.38
N LEU A 184 -9.51 9.40 -8.08
CA LEU A 184 -8.65 8.30 -7.67
C LEU A 184 -7.25 8.80 -7.34
N PRO A 185 -6.72 8.53 -6.14
CA PRO A 185 -5.34 8.84 -5.86
C PRO A 185 -4.42 7.92 -6.67
N TYR A 186 -3.30 8.46 -7.12
CA TYR A 186 -2.20 7.67 -7.65
C TYR A 186 -0.86 8.20 -7.18
N VAL A 187 0.10 7.28 -7.10
CA VAL A 187 1.44 7.51 -6.56
C VAL A 187 2.48 7.08 -7.57
N TYR A 188 3.54 7.87 -7.72
CA TYR A 188 4.68 7.51 -8.56
C TYR A 188 5.96 8.24 -8.16
N TRP A 189 7.10 7.70 -8.57
CA TRP A 189 8.38 8.40 -8.46
C TRP A 189 8.66 9.20 -9.73
N TYR A 190 8.81 10.52 -9.59
CA TYR A 190 9.12 11.38 -10.71
C TYR A 190 10.64 11.58 -10.84
N SER A 191 11.28 10.72 -11.64
CA SER A 191 12.75 10.68 -11.77
C SER A 191 13.41 12.00 -12.18
N PHE A 192 12.70 12.89 -12.87
CA PHE A 192 13.23 14.22 -13.25
C PHE A 192 13.33 15.17 -12.05
N ALA A 193 12.27 15.28 -11.24
CA ALA A 193 12.31 16.11 -10.02
C ALA A 193 12.94 15.39 -8.83
N ARG A 194 13.08 14.05 -8.90
CA ARG A 194 13.54 13.16 -7.82
C ARG A 194 12.64 13.25 -6.58
N GLU A 195 11.34 13.15 -6.79
CA GLU A 195 10.35 13.21 -5.72
C GLU A 195 9.25 12.16 -5.92
N MET A 196 8.68 11.68 -4.81
CA MET A 196 7.45 10.89 -4.84
C MET A 196 6.25 11.83 -4.98
N TYR A 197 5.42 11.59 -5.99
CA TYR A 197 4.23 12.39 -6.27
C TYR A 197 2.98 11.64 -5.81
N VAL A 198 2.14 12.34 -5.05
CA VAL A 198 0.76 11.94 -4.74
C VAL A 198 -0.18 12.92 -5.42
N THR A 199 -1.00 12.43 -6.34
CA THR A 199 -1.93 13.25 -7.13
C THR A 199 -3.21 12.47 -7.39
N TRP A 200 -4.12 12.99 -8.20
CA TRP A 200 -5.40 12.35 -8.51
C TRP A 200 -5.65 12.28 -10.00
N TYR A 201 -6.42 11.28 -10.40
CA TYR A 201 -6.85 11.06 -11.77
C TYR A 201 -8.37 10.89 -11.85
N HIS A 202 -8.94 11.21 -13.00
CA HIS A 202 -10.34 10.89 -13.27
C HIS A 202 -10.53 9.37 -13.38
N SER A 203 -11.71 8.87 -13.01
CA SER A 203 -12.01 7.43 -12.99
C SER A 203 -12.20 6.78 -14.37
N GLY A 204 -12.34 7.60 -15.42
CA GLY A 204 -12.63 7.19 -16.79
C GLY A 204 -11.42 6.89 -17.68
N PRO A 205 -10.38 7.75 -17.76
CA PRO A 205 -9.31 7.55 -18.74
C PRO A 205 -8.39 6.37 -18.38
N ARG A 206 -7.85 5.72 -19.41
CA ARG A 206 -6.94 4.56 -19.32
C ARG A 206 -5.59 4.97 -19.90
N ASP A 207 -4.51 4.67 -19.18
CA ASP A 207 -3.12 4.87 -19.64
C ASP A 207 -2.34 3.59 -19.33
N GLY A 208 -1.48 3.13 -20.24
CA GLY A 208 -0.65 1.94 -20.05
C GLY A 208 0.38 2.10 -18.93
N ARG A 209 0.65 3.34 -18.53
CA ARG A 209 1.48 3.69 -17.38
C ARG A 209 0.71 3.59 -16.05
N LEU A 210 -0.61 3.72 -16.06
CA LEU A 210 -1.46 3.56 -14.87
C LEU A 210 -1.73 2.07 -14.62
N ARG A 211 -1.33 1.59 -13.44
CA ARG A 211 -1.42 0.18 -13.06
C ARG A 211 -1.81 0.08 -11.60
N ALA A 212 -2.79 -0.75 -11.26
CA ALA A 212 -3.12 -1.01 -9.86
C ALA A 212 -2.27 -2.14 -9.30
N ARG A 213 -1.88 -2.03 -8.02
CA ARG A 213 -1.28 -3.13 -7.28
C ARG A 213 -2.40 -3.94 -6.64
N SER A 214 -2.55 -5.19 -7.10
CA SER A 214 -3.49 -6.12 -6.48
C SER A 214 -2.99 -6.50 -5.09
N VAL A 215 -3.92 -6.87 -4.21
CA VAL A 215 -3.60 -7.35 -2.86
C VAL A 215 -4.39 -8.62 -2.55
N VAL A 216 -3.88 -9.44 -1.65
CA VAL A 216 -4.68 -10.46 -0.95
C VAL A 216 -4.94 -9.95 0.46
N SER A 217 -6.21 -9.85 0.85
CA SER A 217 -6.64 -9.36 2.15
C SER A 217 -7.72 -10.25 2.75
N CYS A 218 -7.88 -10.24 4.08
CA CYS A 218 -9.02 -10.87 4.72
C CYS A 218 -10.29 -10.19 4.21
N GLN A 219 -11.28 -10.98 3.78
CA GLN A 219 -12.53 -10.40 3.27
C GLN A 219 -13.26 -9.69 4.40
N SER A 220 -13.50 -8.40 4.22
CA SER A 220 -14.40 -7.58 5.03
C SER A 220 -15.86 -7.86 4.73
#